data_AF-A0A9D6LU93-F1
#
_entry.id   AF-A0A9D6LU93-F1
#
_cell.length_a   1.000
_cell.length_b   1.000
_cell.length_c   1.000
_cell.angle_alpha   90.00
_cell.angle_beta   90.00
_cell.angle_gamma   90.00
#
_symmetry.space_group_name_H-M   'P 1'
#
loop_
_entity.id
_entity.type
_entity.pdbx_description
1 polymer ?
#
loop_
_entity_poly.entity_id
_entity_poly.type
_entity_poly.pdbx_seq_one_letter_code
_entity_poly.pdbx_strand_id
1 'polypeptide(L)'
;MDLRSYYRKLRETEKKISEEFVVVKSLVTPEGGIAGRLTEVRRELAAKMLVDGLGELAGKEEAEAFRKKAAEEQKEEEQKRASTKIQFTVLTEAELRALFIVSGVRLERLEGGNGAAALLTAQVTKAEGAKCPR
;
A
#
# COMPACT_ATOMS: atom_id res chain seq x y z
N MET A 1 -35.16 7.33 -20.11
CA MET A 1 -34.90 6.35 -19.03
C MET A 1 -35.99 6.53 -17.99
N ASP A 2 -36.80 5.51 -17.72
CA ASP A 2 -37.83 5.60 -16.68
C ASP A 2 -37.22 5.41 -15.28
N LEU A 3 -36.98 6.53 -14.60
CA LEU A 3 -36.41 6.57 -13.24
C LEU A 3 -37.19 5.68 -12.26
N ARG A 4 -38.51 5.67 -12.36
CA ARG A 4 -39.38 4.87 -11.48
C ARG A 4 -39.13 3.37 -11.63
N SER A 5 -38.95 2.91 -12.87
CA SER A 5 -38.65 1.52 -13.19
C SER A 5 -37.25 1.13 -12.74
N TYR A 6 -36.29 2.06 -12.87
CA TYR A 6 -34.91 1.87 -12.39
C TYR A 6 -34.85 1.69 -10.88
N TYR A 7 -35.41 2.62 -10.10
CA TYR A 7 -35.38 2.53 -8.64
C TYR A 7 -36.18 1.33 -8.10
N ARG A 8 -37.21 0.88 -8.82
CA ARG A 8 -37.89 -0.38 -8.48
C ARG A 8 -36.94 -1.58 -8.62
N LYS A 9 -36.27 -1.71 -9.77
CA LYS A 9 -35.28 -2.78 -9.99
C LYS A 9 -34.15 -2.73 -8.97
N LEU A 10 -33.66 -1.53 -8.64
CA LEU A 10 -32.60 -1.32 -7.65
C LEU A 10 -33.01 -1.87 -6.28
N ARG A 11 -34.21 -1.53 -5.79
CA ARG A 11 -34.72 -2.04 -4.52
C ARG A 11 -34.94 -3.56 -4.53
N GLU A 12 -35.36 -4.12 -5.65
CA GLU A 12 -35.50 -5.58 -5.80
C GLU A 12 -34.15 -6.30 -5.80
N THR A 13 -33.12 -5.73 -6.44
CA THR A 13 -31.76 -6.30 -6.42
C THR A 13 -31.13 -6.18 -5.05
N GLU A 14 -31.30 -5.04 -4.39
CA GLU A 14 -30.79 -4.83 -3.03
C GLU A 14 -31.37 -5.86 -2.05
N LYS A 15 -32.67 -6.17 -2.14
CA LYS A 15 -33.31 -7.19 -1.30
C LYS A 15 -32.82 -8.62 -1.54
N LYS A 16 -32.31 -8.93 -2.74
CA LYS A 16 -31.76 -10.25 -3.06
C LYS A 16 -30.40 -10.47 -2.41
N ILE A 17 -29.70 -9.40 -2.08
CA ILE A 17 -28.38 -9.43 -1.47
C ILE A 17 -28.56 -9.40 0.06
N SER A 18 -28.34 -10.53 0.72
CA SER A 18 -28.47 -10.64 2.18
C SER A 18 -27.25 -10.10 2.94
N GLU A 19 -26.08 -10.11 2.32
CA GLU A 19 -24.81 -9.71 2.94
C GLU A 19 -24.55 -8.20 2.78
N GLU A 20 -23.92 -7.58 3.79
CA GLU A 20 -23.64 -6.14 3.77
C GLU A 20 -22.48 -5.78 2.81
N PHE A 21 -21.48 -6.65 2.73
CA PHE A 21 -20.31 -6.51 1.86
C PHE A 21 -20.24 -7.68 0.91
N VAL A 22 -20.27 -7.38 -0.39
CA VAL A 22 -20.29 -8.39 -1.44
C VAL A 22 -19.21 -8.09 -2.46
N VAL A 23 -18.59 -9.15 -2.96
CA VAL A 23 -17.58 -9.06 -4.00
C VAL A 23 -18.27 -9.05 -5.36
N VAL A 24 -17.99 -8.00 -6.13
CA VAL A 24 -18.50 -7.82 -7.49
C VAL A 24 -17.35 -7.95 -8.47
N LYS A 25 -17.56 -8.72 -9.54
CA LYS A 25 -16.66 -8.84 -10.67
C LYS A 25 -17.02 -7.77 -11.70
N SER A 26 -16.10 -6.87 -12.01
CA SER A 26 -16.31 -5.85 -13.03
C SER A 26 -16.46 -6.49 -14.42
N LEU A 27 -17.46 -6.04 -15.18
CA LEU A 27 -17.60 -6.37 -16.60
C LEU A 27 -16.87 -5.34 -17.46
N VAL A 28 -16.66 -5.68 -18.75
CA VAL A 28 -16.11 -4.74 -19.74
C VAL A 28 -17.08 -3.57 -19.86
N THR A 29 -16.67 -2.41 -19.38
CA THR A 29 -17.43 -1.18 -19.54
C THR A 29 -16.89 -0.40 -20.74
N PRO A 30 -17.75 0.27 -21.52
CA PRO A 30 -17.33 1.08 -22.67
C PRO A 30 -16.42 2.26 -22.27
N GLU A 31 -16.44 2.64 -21.00
CA GLU A 31 -15.61 3.69 -20.39
C GLU A 31 -14.15 3.26 -20.12
N GLY A 32 -13.71 2.10 -20.64
CA GLY A 32 -12.32 1.64 -20.50
C GLY A 32 -11.99 1.02 -19.14
N GLY A 33 -12.99 0.50 -18.42
CA GLY A 33 -12.77 -0.21 -17.16
C GLY A 33 -12.02 -1.53 -17.37
N ILE A 34 -11.17 -1.88 -16.40
CA ILE A 34 -10.49 -3.19 -16.38
C ILE A 34 -11.53 -4.25 -16.04
N ALA A 35 -11.81 -5.13 -17.01
CA ALA A 35 -12.73 -6.25 -16.84
C ALA A 35 -12.11 -7.36 -15.99
N GLY A 36 -12.95 -8.05 -15.21
CA GLY A 36 -12.54 -9.18 -14.37
C GLY A 36 -11.89 -8.78 -13.06
N ARG A 37 -11.88 -7.49 -12.69
CA ARG A 37 -11.42 -7.05 -11.39
C ARG A 37 -12.48 -7.37 -10.35
N LEU A 38 -12.09 -8.14 -9.33
CA LEU A 38 -12.91 -8.36 -8.15
C LEU A 38 -12.76 -7.16 -7.21
N THR A 39 -13.88 -6.66 -6.68
CA THR A 39 -13.89 -5.56 -5.73
C THR A 39 -14.94 -5.81 -4.66
N GLU A 40 -14.59 -5.59 -3.39
CA GLU A 40 -15.54 -5.68 -2.29
C GLU A 40 -16.27 -4.34 -2.15
N VAL A 41 -17.60 -4.38 -2.23
CA VAL A 41 -18.45 -3.20 -2.21
C VAL A 41 -19.66 -3.40 -1.31
N ARG A 42 -20.19 -2.30 -0.78
CA ARG A 42 -21.42 -2.31 0.02
C ARG A 42 -22.61 -2.74 -0.82
N ARG A 43 -23.60 -3.37 -0.19
CA ARG A 43 -24.83 -3.87 -0.82
C ARG A 43 -25.50 -2.87 -1.76
N GLU A 44 -25.66 -1.61 -1.33
CA GLU A 44 -26.32 -0.56 -2.11
C GLU A 44 -25.59 -0.29 -3.44
N LEU A 45 -24.26 -0.24 -3.39
CA LEU A 45 -23.42 0.01 -4.55
C LEU A 45 -23.36 -1.22 -5.46
N ALA A 46 -23.32 -2.43 -4.89
CA ALA A 46 -23.42 -3.67 -5.65
C ALA A 46 -24.74 -3.75 -6.43
N ALA A 47 -25.87 -3.45 -5.79
CA ALA A 47 -27.18 -3.42 -6.46
C ALA A 47 -27.20 -2.44 -7.63
N LYS A 48 -26.60 -1.25 -7.45
CA LYS A 48 -26.46 -0.26 -8.52
C LYS A 48 -25.62 -0.79 -9.68
N MET A 49 -24.45 -1.38 -9.38
CA MET A 49 -23.56 -1.96 -10.40
C MET A 49 -24.24 -3.09 -11.19
N LEU A 50 -25.07 -3.91 -10.55
CA LEU A 50 -25.83 -4.96 -11.22
C LEU A 50 -26.91 -4.39 -12.14
N VAL A 51 -27.66 -3.37 -11.71
CA VAL A 51 -28.73 -2.77 -12.52
C VAL A 51 -28.15 -2.01 -13.73
N ASP A 52 -27.00 -1.36 -13.53
CA ASP A 52 -26.28 -0.63 -14.57
C ASP A 52 -25.50 -1.57 -15.52
N GLY A 53 -25.44 -2.87 -15.21
CA GLY A 53 -24.73 -3.87 -16.03
C GLY A 53 -23.19 -3.72 -15.97
N LEU A 54 -22.67 -3.08 -14.93
CA LEU A 54 -21.24 -2.80 -14.75
C LEU A 54 -20.51 -3.96 -14.06
N GLY A 55 -21.23 -4.94 -13.52
CA GLY A 55 -20.63 -6.07 -12.82
C GLY A 55 -21.59 -7.21 -12.49
N GLU A 56 -21.01 -8.37 -12.18
CA GLU A 56 -21.69 -9.59 -11.77
C GLU A 56 -21.32 -9.97 -10.33
N LEU A 57 -22.22 -10.67 -9.64
CA LEU A 57 -21.95 -11.19 -8.29
C LEU A 57 -20.88 -12.29 -8.36
N ALA A 58 -19.80 -12.13 -7.62
CA ALA A 58 -18.77 -13.17 -7.51
C ALA A 58 -19.29 -14.33 -6.65
N GLY A 59 -18.81 -15.54 -6.95
CA GLY A 59 -19.11 -16.72 -6.13
C GLY A 59 -18.53 -16.60 -4.72
N LYS A 60 -19.06 -17.39 -3.77
CA LYS A 60 -18.57 -17.39 -2.37
C LYS A 60 -17.08 -17.73 -2.26
N GLU A 61 -16.61 -18.70 -3.05
CA GLU A 61 -15.20 -19.11 -3.08
C GLU A 61 -14.29 -18.00 -3.63
N GLU A 62 -14.73 -17.31 -4.69
CA GLU A 62 -14.00 -16.18 -5.27
C GLU A 62 -13.93 -15.00 -4.30
N ALA A 63 -15.01 -14.75 -3.54
CA ALA A 63 -15.07 -13.71 -2.53
C ALA A 63 -14.10 -13.97 -1.37
N GLU A 64 -14.01 -15.20 -0.88
CA GLU A 64 -13.05 -15.57 0.17
C GLU A 64 -11.60 -15.47 -0.32
N ALA A 65 -11.32 -15.92 -1.55
CA ALA A 65 -10.00 -15.79 -2.14
C ALA A 65 -9.59 -14.33 -2.31
N PHE A 66 -10.53 -13.45 -2.70
CA PHE A 66 -10.29 -12.02 -2.80
C PHE A 66 -9.96 -11.39 -1.44
N ARG A 67 -10.71 -11.74 -0.39
CA ARG A 67 -10.44 -11.25 0.98
C ARG A 67 -9.05 -11.65 1.49
N LYS A 68 -8.61 -12.88 1.21
CA LYS A 68 -7.26 -13.35 1.57
C LYS A 68 -6.18 -12.54 0.85
N LYS A 69 -6.32 -12.37 -0.47
CA LYS A 69 -5.37 -11.58 -1.27
C LYS A 69 -5.32 -10.12 -0.83
N ALA A 70 -6.47 -9.50 -0.60
CA ALA A 70 -6.54 -8.11 -0.14
C ALA A 70 -5.83 -7.93 1.23
N ALA A 71 -5.97 -8.89 2.14
CA ALA A 71 -5.27 -8.85 3.43
C ALA A 71 -3.75 -9.02 3.28
N GLU A 72 -3.29 -9.83 2.33
CA GLU A 72 -1.86 -9.99 2.02
C GLU A 72 -1.28 -8.72 1.39
N GLU A 73 -1.96 -8.16 0.38
CA GLU A 73 -1.57 -6.91 -0.28
C GLU A 73 -1.51 -5.74 0.71
N GLN A 74 -2.49 -5.62 1.62
CA GLN A 74 -2.48 -4.59 2.66
C GLN A 74 -1.25 -4.70 3.57
N LYS A 75 -0.87 -5.92 3.98
CA LYS A 75 0.32 -6.14 4.81
C LYS A 75 1.59 -5.76 4.07
N GLU A 76 1.71 -6.11 2.79
CA GLU A 76 2.86 -5.72 1.98
C GLU A 76 2.95 -4.21 1.79
N GLU A 77 1.82 -3.55 1.52
CA GLU A 77 1.77 -2.09 1.44
C GLU A 77 2.14 -1.43 2.76
N GLU A 78 1.66 -1.96 3.88
CA GLU A 78 2.00 -1.45 5.21
C GLU A 78 3.51 -1.57 5.49
N GLN A 79 4.12 -2.71 5.14
CA GLN A 79 5.58 -2.89 5.24
C GLN A 79 6.35 -1.91 4.35
N LYS A 80 5.88 -1.68 3.11
CA LYS A 80 6.47 -0.69 2.18
C LYS A 80 6.32 0.74 2.71
N ARG A 81 5.17 1.09 3.29
CA ARG A 81 4.93 2.40 3.90
C ARG A 81 5.79 2.61 5.14
N ALA A 82 5.96 1.57 5.96
CA ALA A 82 6.83 1.61 7.14
C ALA A 82 8.30 1.82 6.76
N SER A 83 8.79 1.17 5.70
CA SER A 83 10.17 1.35 5.22
C SER A 83 10.39 2.68 4.48
N THR A 84 9.36 3.22 3.83
CA THR A 84 9.41 4.51 3.13
C THR A 84 9.30 5.71 4.08
N LYS A 85 8.85 5.50 5.33
CA LYS A 85 8.76 6.57 6.34
C LYS A 85 10.14 6.92 6.87
N ILE A 86 10.86 7.73 6.10
CA ILE A 86 12.14 8.32 6.52
C ILE A 86 11.84 9.36 7.60
N GLN A 87 12.25 9.07 8.83
CA GLN A 87 12.20 10.04 9.92
C GLN A 87 13.37 11.02 9.73
N PHE A 88 13.10 12.19 9.17
CA PHE A 88 14.08 13.26 9.11
C PHE A 88 14.06 14.03 10.44
N THR A 89 15.13 13.88 11.22
CA THR A 89 15.33 14.66 12.45
C THR A 89 16.40 15.70 12.15
N VAL A 90 16.04 16.98 12.23
CA VAL A 90 16.99 18.08 12.10
C VAL A 90 17.81 18.14 13.39
N LEU A 91 19.07 17.72 13.30
CA LEU A 91 20.03 17.84 14.39
C LEU A 91 20.89 19.08 14.15
N THR A 92 21.24 19.77 15.25
CA THR A 92 22.21 20.87 15.19
C THR A 92 23.62 20.33 15.05
N GLU A 93 24.55 21.15 14.54
CA GLU A 93 25.94 20.73 14.31
C GLU A 93 26.65 20.29 15.62
N ALA A 94 26.26 20.89 16.74
CA ALA A 94 26.78 20.52 18.06
C ALA A 94 26.35 19.11 18.49
N GLU A 95 25.09 18.75 18.25
CA GLU A 95 24.54 17.42 18.58
C GLU A 95 25.12 16.34 17.67
N LEU A 96 25.34 16.65 16.39
CA LEU A 96 26.03 15.76 15.45
C LEU A 96 27.45 15.45 15.96
N ARG A 97 28.23 16.48 16.31
CA ARG A 97 29.60 16.29 16.82
C ARG A 97 29.65 15.44 18.08
N ALA A 98 28.69 15.61 19.00
CA ALA A 98 28.62 14.80 20.22
C ALA A 98 28.38 13.31 19.92
N LEU A 99 27.49 12.99 18.98
CA LEU A 99 27.20 11.60 18.56
C LEU A 99 28.39 10.92 17.85
N PHE A 100 29.15 11.67 17.04
CA PHE A 100 30.32 11.15 16.35
C PHE A 100 31.48 10.80 17.29
N ILE A 101 31.64 11.54 18.39
CA ILE A 101 32.69 11.25 19.40
C ILE A 101 32.38 9.95 20.14
N VAL A 102 31.09 9.67 20.42
CA VAL A 102 30.65 8.48 21.16
C VAL A 102 30.69 7.20 20.30
N SER A 103 30.42 7.31 19.00
CA SER A 103 30.33 6.16 18.10
C SER A 103 31.66 5.70 17.49
N GLY A 104 32.78 6.39 17.75
CA GLY A 104 34.11 5.97 17.28
C GLY A 104 34.27 5.95 15.75
N VAL A 105 33.39 6.65 15.01
CA VAL A 105 33.50 6.76 13.55
C VAL A 105 34.54 7.82 13.22
N ARG A 106 35.67 7.39 12.65
CA ARG A 106 36.77 8.27 12.24
C ARG A 106 36.38 9.03 10.96
N LEU A 107 35.98 10.29 11.11
CA LEU A 107 35.82 11.21 9.96
C LEU A 107 37.21 11.59 9.45
N GLU A 108 37.57 11.16 8.24
CA GLU A 108 38.64 11.82 7.51
C GLU A 108 38.11 13.15 6.98
N ARG A 109 38.62 14.22 7.59
CA ARG A 109 38.37 15.60 7.19
C ARG A 109 39.12 15.83 5.88
N LEU A 110 38.44 15.73 4.75
CA LEU A 110 38.96 16.24 3.49
C LEU A 110 38.73 17.75 3.45
N GLU A 111 39.75 18.50 3.86
CA GLU A 111 39.81 19.93 3.60
C GLU A 111 40.04 20.14 2.10
N GLY A 112 39.01 20.63 1.41
CA GLY A 112 39.12 20.93 -0.02
C GLY A 112 37.84 21.51 -0.61
N GLY A 113 37.67 22.83 -0.44
CA GLY A 113 37.07 23.77 -1.40
C GLY A 113 35.74 23.42 -2.09
N ASN A 114 34.72 24.20 -1.74
CA ASN A 114 33.55 24.62 -2.54
C ASN A 114 33.02 23.67 -3.63
N GLY A 115 31.84 23.12 -3.34
CA GLY A 115 30.83 22.85 -4.36
C GLY A 115 31.04 21.58 -5.16
N ALA A 116 30.93 20.41 -4.53
CA ALA A 116 30.59 19.19 -5.26
C ALA A 116 29.90 18.19 -4.32
N ALA A 117 28.76 17.69 -4.79
CA ALA A 117 27.97 16.66 -4.15
C ALA A 117 28.84 15.44 -3.79
N ALA A 118 28.98 15.15 -2.50
CA ALA A 118 29.57 13.91 -2.03
C ALA A 118 28.48 12.83 -1.98
N LEU A 119 28.41 12.00 -3.01
CA LEU A 119 27.75 10.70 -2.94
C LEU A 119 28.52 9.85 -1.92
N LEU A 120 27.92 9.65 -0.76
CA LEU A 120 28.47 8.82 0.31
C LEU A 120 28.17 7.35 -0.02
N THR A 121 29.04 6.73 -0.83
CA THR A 121 29.05 5.27 -0.97
C THR A 121 29.69 4.67 0.28
N ALA A 122 28.87 4.34 1.27
CA ALA A 122 29.29 3.57 2.43
C ALA A 122 29.62 2.14 1.99
N GLN A 123 30.91 1.86 1.74
CA GLN A 123 31.38 0.47 1.71
C GLN A 123 31.42 -0.05 3.14
N VAL A 124 30.45 -0.90 3.48
CA VAL A 124 30.50 -1.73 4.69
C VAL A 124 31.55 -2.82 4.45
N THR A 125 32.79 -2.58 4.87
CA THR A 125 33.76 -3.67 5.02
C THR A 125 33.57 -4.31 6.38
N LYS A 126 33.04 -5.53 6.32
CA LYS A 126 32.81 -6.44 7.43
C LYS A 126 34.14 -6.78 8.10
N ALA A 127 34.39 -6.25 9.30
CA ALA A 127 35.47 -6.69 10.17
C ALA A 127 34.89 -7.58 11.28
N GLU A 128 34.59 -8.84 10.94
CA GLU A 128 34.43 -9.89 11.95
C GLU A 128 35.82 -10.37 12.36
N GLY A 129 36.20 -10.16 13.62
CA GLY A 129 37.37 -10.81 14.18
C GLY A 129 38.01 -10.09 15.36
N ALA A 130 37.31 -9.96 16.48
CA ALA A 130 37.93 -9.61 17.76
C ALA A 130 37.67 -10.73 18.78
N LYS A 131 38.74 -11.50 19.01
CA LYS A 131 38.92 -12.60 19.95
C LYS A 131 38.91 -12.04 21.39
N CYS A 132 38.01 -12.51 22.24
CA CYS A 132 38.00 -12.18 23.68
C CYS A 132 39.24 -12.77 24.40
N PRO A 133 39.95 -12.00 25.24
CA PRO A 133 40.87 -12.59 26.21
C PRO A 133 40.12 -12.97 27.51
N ARG A 134 40.51 -14.12 28.08
CA ARG A 134 40.24 -14.52 29.47
C ARG A 134 41.42 -14.11 30.34
#